data_AF-A0ABD5EL66-F1
#
_entry.id   AF-A0ABD5EL66-F1
#
_cell.length_a   1.000
_cell.length_b   1.000
_cell.length_c   1.000
_cell.angle_alpha   90.00
_cell.angle_beta   90.00
_cell.angle_gamma   90.00
#
_symmetry.space_group_name_H-M   'P 1'
#
loop_
_entity.id
_entity.type
_entity.pdbx_description
1 polymer ?
#
loop_
_entity_poly.entity_id
_entity_poly.type
_entity_poly.pdbx_seq_one_letter_code
_entity_poly.pdbx_strand_id
1 'polypeptide(L)'
;MRDTTTTNHDVLAALALLHVPHPDRLTDRQRAGSACVFSGIPLTVTGATDLGPRATTTRHGDPVSWYPRAHRGEIPRAALAALHAHAPGCAPCRDRATLDDCPTGAALRRLMKEYR
;
A
#
# COMPACT_ATOMS: atom_id res chain seq x y z
N MET A 1 -4.85 -29.01 5.39
CA MET A 1 -5.86 -28.17 6.07
C MET A 1 -5.31 -26.75 6.05
N ARG A 2 -5.85 -25.84 5.23
CA ARG A 2 -5.36 -24.45 5.14
C ARG A 2 -6.28 -23.58 6.02
N ASP A 3 -5.71 -22.96 7.04
CA ASP A 3 -6.42 -22.11 7.99
C ASP A 3 -7.04 -20.86 7.33
N THR A 4 -8.34 -20.70 7.54
CA THR A 4 -9.20 -19.64 6.95
C THR A 4 -8.98 -18.25 7.58
N THR A 5 -8.08 -18.12 8.55
CA THR A 5 -7.78 -16.84 9.24
C THR A 5 -6.84 -15.93 8.44
N THR A 6 -6.26 -16.44 7.35
CA THR A 6 -5.20 -15.84 6.51
C THR A 6 -5.69 -14.80 5.48
N THR A 7 -6.73 -14.01 5.79
CA THR A 7 -7.38 -13.15 4.77
C THR A 7 -7.24 -11.65 5.01
N ASN A 8 -7.52 -11.14 6.22
CA ASN A 8 -7.49 -9.69 6.48
C ASN A 8 -6.11 -9.15 6.90
N HIS A 9 -5.36 -9.91 7.70
CA HIS A 9 -4.01 -9.49 8.14
C HIS A 9 -3.06 -9.37 6.94
N ASP A 10 -3.14 -10.33 6.02
CA ASP A 10 -2.35 -10.35 4.78
C ASP A 10 -2.65 -9.15 3.88
N VAL A 11 -3.91 -8.71 3.80
CA VAL A 11 -4.29 -7.53 3.01
C VAL A 11 -3.73 -6.26 3.64
N LEU A 12 -3.80 -6.11 4.97
CA LEU A 12 -3.20 -4.96 5.67
C LEU A 12 -1.68 -4.92 5.51
N ALA A 13 -1.01 -6.06 5.66
CA ALA A 13 0.42 -6.18 5.42
C ALA A 13 0.79 -5.88 3.97
N ALA A 14 -0.05 -6.29 3.01
CA ALA A 14 0.14 -5.98 1.60
C ALA A 14 -0.01 -4.48 1.30
N LEU A 15 -0.97 -3.79 1.91
CA LEU A 15 -1.14 -2.34 1.77
C LEU A 15 0.10 -1.57 2.26
N ALA A 16 0.79 -2.10 3.27
CA ALA A 16 2.07 -1.57 3.74
C ALA A 16 3.19 -1.64 2.67
N LEU A 17 3.05 -2.45 1.61
CA LEU A 17 4.02 -2.52 0.51
C LEU A 17 3.87 -1.39 -0.51
N LEU A 18 2.75 -0.66 -0.49
CA LEU A 18 2.50 0.41 -1.45
C LEU A 18 3.47 1.57 -1.24
N HIS A 19 4.04 2.07 -2.34
CA HIS A 19 4.87 3.26 -2.31
C HIS A 19 3.99 4.50 -2.15
N VAL A 20 4.01 5.08 -0.95
CA VAL A 20 3.28 6.31 -0.62
C VAL A 20 4.21 7.51 -0.79
N PRO A 21 3.75 8.63 -1.37
CA PRO A 21 4.56 9.86 -1.46
C PRO A 21 5.09 10.30 -0.09
N HIS A 22 6.30 10.87 -0.08
CA HIS A 22 6.89 11.39 1.15
C HIS A 22 5.97 12.46 1.79
N PRO A 23 5.76 12.45 3.12
CA PRO A 23 4.89 13.39 3.84
C PRO A 23 5.10 14.88 3.49
N ASP A 24 6.35 15.29 3.27
CA ASP A 24 6.69 16.69 2.94
C ASP A 24 6.19 17.13 1.56
N ARG A 25 5.85 16.18 0.68
CA ARG A 25 5.30 16.45 -0.66
C ARG A 25 3.78 16.45 -0.67
N LEU A 26 3.14 16.25 0.48
CA LEU A 26 1.70 16.17 0.61
C LEU A 26 1.12 17.48 1.14
N THR A 27 -0.16 17.70 0.88
CA THR A 27 -0.93 18.74 1.57
C THR A 27 -1.24 18.34 3.01
N ASP A 28 -1.59 19.30 3.87
CA ASP A 28 -2.05 19.00 5.24
C ASP A 28 -3.25 18.05 5.26
N ARG A 29 -4.15 18.21 4.29
CA ARG A 29 -5.33 17.34 4.16
C ARG A 29 -4.95 15.89 3.88
N GLN A 30 -3.96 15.66 3.02
CA GLN A 30 -3.45 14.33 2.70
C GLN A 30 -2.66 13.72 3.86
N ARG A 31 -1.80 14.50 4.53
CA ARG A 31 -1.11 14.05 5.74
C ARG A 31 -2.08 13.65 6.85
N ALA A 32 -3.15 14.43 7.03
CA ALA A 32 -4.21 14.17 8.01
C ALA A 32 -5.16 13.03 7.61
N GLY A 33 -5.03 12.45 6.40
CA GLY A 33 -5.91 11.37 5.93
C GLY A 33 -7.35 11.81 5.60
N SER A 34 -7.57 13.12 5.41
CA SER A 34 -8.86 13.68 4.94
C SER A 34 -8.95 13.77 3.41
N ALA A 35 -7.81 13.58 2.73
CA ALA A 35 -7.71 13.51 1.27
C ALA A 35 -6.85 12.32 0.87
N CYS A 36 -7.12 11.76 -0.31
CA CYS A 36 -6.42 10.61 -0.85
C CYS A 36 -4.92 10.92 -0.96
N VAL A 37 -4.07 10.07 -0.39
CA VAL A 37 -2.63 10.27 -0.41
C VAL A 37 -2.04 10.25 -1.83
N PHE A 38 -2.71 9.60 -2.78
CA PHE A 38 -2.26 9.50 -4.17
C PHE A 38 -2.80 10.59 -5.10
N SER A 39 -4.08 10.95 -4.96
CA SER A 39 -4.78 11.84 -5.91
C SER A 39 -5.23 13.17 -5.31
N GLY A 40 -5.18 13.32 -3.98
CA GLY A 40 -5.58 14.55 -3.29
C GLY A 40 -7.09 14.79 -3.21
N ILE A 41 -7.91 13.92 -3.81
CA ILE A 41 -9.37 14.04 -3.73
C ILE A 41 -9.85 13.88 -2.28
N PRO A 42 -10.89 14.61 -1.84
CA PRO A 42 -11.46 14.45 -0.51
C PRO A 42 -11.92 13.02 -0.27
N LEU A 43 -11.64 12.50 0.92
CA LEU A 43 -12.05 11.17 1.33
C LEU A 43 -13.35 11.24 2.13
N THR A 44 -14.31 10.37 1.79
CA THR A 44 -15.46 10.09 2.63
C THR A 44 -15.11 9.00 3.65
N VAL A 45 -15.87 8.92 4.75
CA VAL A 45 -15.65 7.93 5.82
C VAL A 45 -15.67 6.50 5.28
N THR A 46 -16.54 6.21 4.31
CA THR A 46 -16.73 4.88 3.72
C THR A 46 -15.80 4.56 2.55
N GLY A 47 -15.30 5.57 1.83
CA GLY A 47 -14.50 5.38 0.61
C GLY A 47 -12.98 5.29 0.81
N ALA A 48 -12.52 5.36 2.06
CA ALA A 48 -11.13 5.53 2.41
C ALA A 48 -10.51 4.27 3.02
N THR A 49 -9.47 3.75 2.36
CA THR A 49 -8.65 2.63 2.82
C THR A 49 -7.45 3.16 3.60
N ASP A 50 -7.27 2.68 4.83
CA ASP A 50 -6.03 2.88 5.60
C ASP A 50 -4.92 2.01 5.01
N LEU A 51 -3.75 2.61 4.73
CA LEU A 51 -2.61 1.92 4.10
C LEU A 51 -1.59 1.37 5.11
N GLY A 52 -1.93 1.37 6.39
CA GLY A 52 -1.07 0.95 7.49
C GLY A 52 -0.05 2.01 7.92
N PRO A 53 0.59 1.79 9.09
CA PRO A 53 1.54 2.74 9.67
C PRO A 53 2.80 2.91 8.84
N ARG A 54 3.35 4.13 8.83
CA ARG A 54 4.62 4.53 8.23
C ARG A 54 5.50 5.18 9.30
N ALA A 55 6.75 4.72 9.40
CA ALA A 55 7.71 5.19 10.39
C ALA A 55 8.45 6.49 9.98
N THR A 56 8.14 7.04 8.81
CA THR A 56 8.95 8.08 8.15
C THR A 56 8.71 9.50 8.65
N THR A 57 7.78 9.75 9.58
CA THR A 57 7.55 11.10 10.09
C THR A 57 8.18 11.29 11.46
N THR A 58 9.06 12.28 11.60
CA THR A 58 9.50 12.78 12.90
C THR A 58 8.70 14.04 13.26
N ARG A 59 8.16 14.12 14.48
CA ARG A 59 7.53 15.32 15.03
C ARG A 59 8.33 15.76 16.26
N HIS A 60 8.90 16.96 16.24
CA HIS A 60 9.78 17.46 17.30
C HIS A 60 10.98 16.54 17.62
N GLY A 61 11.47 15.78 16.63
CA GLY A 61 12.59 14.84 16.81
C GLY A 61 12.16 13.42 17.18
N ASP A 62 10.91 13.21 17.56
CA ASP A 62 10.40 11.87 17.88
C ASP A 62 9.76 11.20 16.66
N PRO A 63 10.01 9.89 16.43
CA PRO A 63 9.31 9.14 15.40
C PRO A 63 7.84 9.04 15.75
N VAL A 64 6.98 9.44 14.82
CA VAL A 64 5.53 9.32 14.92
C VAL A 64 5.05 8.39 13.81
N SER A 65 4.15 7.48 14.17
CA SER A 65 3.46 6.64 13.20
C SER A 65 2.47 7.48 12.39
N TRP A 66 2.66 7.51 11.07
CA TRP A 66 1.73 8.14 10.14
C TRP A 66 0.89 7.08 9.43
N TYR A 67 -0.42 7.29 9.34
CA TYR A 67 -1.40 6.36 8.76
C TYR A 67 -2.02 6.97 7.50
N PRO A 68 -1.35 6.89 6.34
CA PRO A 68 -1.89 7.40 5.09
C PRO A 68 -3.17 6.69 4.68
N ARG A 69 -4.12 7.45 4.14
CA ARG A 69 -5.39 6.92 3.61
C ARG A 69 -5.48 7.17 2.11
N ALA A 70 -6.07 6.23 1.39
CA ALA A 70 -6.28 6.31 -0.05
C ALA A 70 -7.72 6.04 -0.43
N HIS A 71 -8.12 6.61 -1.56
CA HIS A 71 -9.34 6.22 -2.24
C HIS A 71 -9.17 4.78 -2.78
N ARG A 72 -10.18 3.93 -2.57
CA ARG A 72 -10.13 2.50 -2.98
C ARG A 72 -9.69 2.31 -4.44
N GLY A 73 -10.19 3.13 -5.36
CA GLY A 73 -9.87 3.03 -6.79
C GLY A 73 -8.40 3.33 -7.16
N GLU A 74 -7.62 3.94 -6.26
CA GLU A 74 -6.19 4.19 -6.49
C GLU A 74 -5.30 3.00 -6.12
N ILE A 75 -5.82 2.04 -5.33
CA ILE A 75 -5.05 0.90 -4.82
C ILE A 75 -4.49 0.02 -5.94
N PRO A 76 -5.24 -0.36 -7.00
CA PRO A 76 -4.69 -1.19 -8.07
C PRO A 76 -3.52 -0.51 -8.80
N ARG A 77 -3.63 0.80 -9.05
CA ARG A 77 -2.57 1.58 -9.70
C ARG A 77 -1.32 1.68 -8.83
N ALA A 78 -1.49 1.93 -7.53
CA ALA A 78 -0.39 1.96 -6.57
C ALA A 78 0.29 0.58 -6.44
N ALA A 79 -0.49 -0.51 -6.42
CA ALA A 79 0.02 -1.87 -6.33
C ALA A 79 0.81 -2.26 -7.59
N LEU A 80 0.34 -1.89 -8.79
CA LEU A 80 1.05 -2.09 -10.04
C LEU A 80 2.39 -1.32 -10.04
N ALA A 81 2.39 -0.06 -9.62
CA ALA A 81 3.60 0.75 -9.52
C ALA A 81 4.63 0.13 -8.56
N ALA A 82 4.19 -0.34 -7.39
CA ALA A 82 5.05 -1.04 -6.44
C ALA A 82 5.60 -2.35 -7.02
N LEU A 83 4.80 -3.10 -7.78
CA LEU A 83 5.24 -4.33 -8.43
C LEU A 83 6.29 -4.04 -9.50
N HIS A 84 6.09 -3.00 -10.31
CA HIS A 84 7.08 -2.57 -11.30
C HIS A 84 8.40 -2.10 -10.68
N ALA A 85 8.37 -1.46 -9.51
CA ALA A 85 9.58 -1.09 -8.79
C ALA A 85 10.31 -2.32 -8.20
N HIS A 86 9.55 -3.32 -7.73
CA HIS A 86 10.08 -4.52 -7.09
C HIS A 86 10.65 -5.55 -8.09
N ALA A 87 9.89 -5.86 -9.15
CA ALA A 87 10.13 -7.00 -10.03
C ALA A 87 11.54 -7.03 -10.67
N PRO A 88 12.14 -5.92 -11.13
CA PRO A 88 13.48 -5.94 -11.73
C PRO A 88 14.59 -6.44 -10.80
N GLY A 89 14.45 -6.23 -9.49
CA GLY A 89 15.41 -6.66 -8.47
C GLY A 89 15.10 -8.03 -7.85
N CYS A 90 14.01 -8.68 -8.24
CA CYS A 90 13.51 -9.89 -7.61
C CYS A 90 13.62 -11.09 -8.56
N ALA A 91 14.55 -12.01 -8.30
CA ALA A 91 14.76 -13.18 -9.16
C ALA A 91 13.46 -13.99 -9.39
N PRO A 92 12.66 -14.31 -8.35
CA PRO A 92 11.40 -15.01 -8.57
C PRO A 92 10.40 -14.28 -9.48
N CYS A 93 10.35 -12.93 -9.43
CA CYS A 93 9.43 -12.14 -10.25
C CYS A 93 9.88 -11.95 -11.70
N ARG A 94 11.16 -12.18 -12.01
CA ARG A 94 11.69 -12.09 -13.39
C ARG A 94 11.49 -13.36 -14.19
N ASP A 95 11.21 -14.48 -13.52
CA ASP A 95 10.95 -15.76 -14.15
C ASP A 95 9.48 -16.17 -13.93
N ARG A 96 8.80 -16.54 -15.01
CA ARG A 96 7.42 -16.99 -14.98
C ARG A 96 7.24 -18.27 -14.17
N ALA A 97 8.24 -19.16 -14.17
CA ALA A 97 8.18 -20.43 -13.46
C ALA A 97 8.18 -20.27 -11.93
N THR A 98 8.80 -19.20 -11.43
CA THR A 98 8.97 -18.91 -9.99
C THR A 98 8.12 -17.74 -9.51
N LEU A 99 7.20 -17.24 -10.34
CA LEU A 99 6.46 -16.01 -10.08
C LEU A 99 5.67 -16.06 -8.77
N ASP A 100 5.18 -17.24 -8.40
CA ASP A 100 4.39 -17.50 -7.19
C ASP A 100 5.25 -17.71 -5.93
N ASP A 101 6.58 -17.83 -6.07
CA ASP A 101 7.51 -17.98 -4.95
C ASP A 101 7.86 -16.62 -4.30
N CYS A 102 7.45 -15.50 -4.91
CA CYS A 102 7.64 -14.18 -4.33
C CYS A 102 6.43 -13.74 -3.48
N PRO A 103 6.54 -13.71 -2.13
CA PRO A 103 5.44 -13.25 -1.28
C PRO A 103 5.07 -11.78 -1.55
N THR A 104 6.04 -10.89 -1.79
CA THR A 104 5.80 -9.48 -2.13
C THR A 104 5.04 -9.34 -3.44
N GLY A 105 5.49 -10.04 -4.49
CA GLY A 105 4.83 -10.02 -5.80
C GLY A 105 3.41 -10.59 -5.74
N ALA A 106 3.21 -11.70 -5.01
CA ALA A 106 1.90 -12.30 -4.79
C ALA A 106 0.95 -11.35 -4.04
N ALA A 107 1.43 -10.70 -2.97
CA ALA A 107 0.67 -9.74 -2.19
C ALA A 107 0.21 -8.54 -3.03
N LEU A 108 1.11 -7.95 -3.82
CA LEU A 108 0.78 -6.81 -4.70
C LEU A 108 -0.23 -7.21 -5.80
N ARG A 109 -0.09 -8.41 -6.39
CA ARG A 109 -1.08 -8.94 -7.34
C ARG A 109 -2.44 -9.21 -6.70
N ARG A 110 -2.47 -9.65 -5.44
CA ARG A 110 -3.71 -9.84 -4.68
C ARG A 110 -4.43 -8.51 -4.46
N LEU A 111 -3.71 -7.44 -4.10
CA LEU A 111 -4.30 -6.10 -3.96
C LEU A 111 -4.99 -5.62 -5.25
N MET A 112 -4.36 -5.84 -6.41
CA MET A 112 -4.97 -5.46 -7.69
C MET A 112 -6.28 -6.22 -7.98
N LYS A 113 -6.42 -7.45 -7.50
CA LYS A 113 -7.66 -8.24 -7.65
C LYS A 113 -8.74 -7.81 -6.65
N GLU A 114 -8.34 -7.56 -5.40
CA GLU A 114 -9.23 -7.19 -4.29
C GLU A 114 -9.87 -5.80 -4.45
N TYR A 115 -9.15 -4.87 -5.06
CA TYR A 115 -9.57 -3.48 -5.23
C TYR A 115 -9.96 -3.14 -6.68
N ARG A 116 -10.21 -4.16 -7.52
CA ARG A 116 -10.67 -3.98 -8.90
C ARG A 116 -12.10 -3.44 -8.96
#